data_AF-A0A9P9S3A7-F1
#
_entry.id   AF-A0A9P9S3A7-F1
#
_cell.length_a   1.000
_cell.length_b   1.000
_cell.length_c   1.000
_cell.angle_alpha   90.00
_cell.angle_beta   90.00
_cell.angle_gamma   90.00
#
_symmetry.space_group_name_H-M   'P 1'
#
loop_
_entity.id
_entity.type
_entity.pdbx_description
1 polymer ?
#
loop_
_entity_poly.entity_id
_entity_poly.type
_entity_poly.pdbx_seq_one_letter_code
_entity_poly.pdbx_strand_id
1 'polypeptide(L)'
;MQLTTLFALALVSGSSLVAAANCQTGLHYCGYSLLARGNYFDQILAELKNRGQPTGDTWIRNSLFYCKGGSNGDLIWQHKCTDNRCVSGGSNSDHCE
;
A
#
# COMPACT_ATOMS: atom_id res chain seq x y z
N MET A 1 -17.71 -39.50 46.66
CA MET A 1 -16.47 -38.81 46.23
C MET A 1 -16.79 -38.10 44.93
N GLN A 2 -16.86 -36.76 44.97
CA GLN A 2 -17.24 -35.91 43.84
C GLN A 2 -15.99 -35.59 43.02
N LEU A 3 -16.00 -35.88 41.72
CA LEU A 3 -14.90 -35.63 40.80
C LEU A 3 -15.04 -34.19 40.24
N THR A 4 -14.25 -33.26 40.76
CA THR A 4 -14.27 -31.85 40.37
C THR A 4 -13.64 -31.68 38.98
N THR A 5 -14.45 -31.31 38.00
CA THR A 5 -14.03 -31.04 36.61
C THR A 5 -13.56 -29.58 36.50
N LEU A 6 -12.27 -29.38 36.23
CA LEU A 6 -11.68 -28.05 35.97
C LEU A 6 -11.89 -27.70 34.49
N PHE A 7 -12.75 -26.71 34.21
CA PHE A 7 -12.87 -26.08 32.90
C PHE A 7 -11.75 -25.05 32.73
N ALA A 8 -10.80 -25.31 31.84
CA ALA A 8 -9.80 -24.32 31.42
C ALA A 8 -10.39 -23.41 30.33
N LEU A 9 -10.60 -22.13 30.64
CA LEU A 9 -10.96 -21.11 29.65
C LEU A 9 -9.71 -20.70 28.86
N ALA A 10 -9.62 -21.11 27.59
CA ALA A 10 -8.62 -20.59 26.66
C ALA A 10 -9.09 -19.22 26.14
N LEU A 11 -8.42 -18.14 26.57
CA LEU A 11 -8.59 -16.80 26.03
C LEU A 11 -7.88 -16.73 24.67
N VAL A 12 -8.62 -16.88 23.58
CA VAL A 12 -8.13 -16.56 22.23
C VAL A 12 -8.12 -15.04 22.08
N SER A 13 -6.94 -14.44 22.21
CA SER A 13 -6.70 -13.05 21.86
C SER A 13 -6.78 -12.91 20.33
N GLY A 14 -7.92 -12.47 19.81
CA GLY A 14 -8.04 -12.09 18.40
C GLY A 14 -7.35 -10.76 18.17
N SER A 15 -6.16 -10.78 17.57
CA SER A 15 -5.53 -9.57 17.03
C SER A 15 -6.32 -9.10 15.83
N SER A 16 -6.92 -7.91 15.91
CA SER A 16 -7.63 -7.27 14.81
C SER A 16 -6.63 -7.02 13.66
N LEU A 17 -6.72 -7.84 12.61
CA LEU A 17 -6.06 -7.54 11.34
C LEU A 17 -6.78 -6.33 10.73
N VAL A 18 -6.28 -5.12 11.00
CA VAL A 18 -6.71 -3.94 10.25
C VAL A 18 -6.25 -4.15 8.81
N ALA A 19 -7.20 -4.45 7.92
CA ALA A 19 -6.93 -4.46 6.50
C ALA A 19 -6.51 -3.05 6.09
N ALA A 20 -5.32 -2.90 5.52
CA ALA A 20 -4.87 -1.63 4.95
C ALA A 20 -5.85 -1.21 3.84
N ALA A 21 -6.12 0.10 3.72
CA ALA A 21 -6.99 0.60 2.68
C ALA A 21 -6.34 0.37 1.30
N ASN A 22 -7.04 -0.35 0.43
CA ASN A 22 -6.60 -0.54 -0.95
C ASN A 22 -6.68 0.78 -1.75
N CYS A 23 -5.82 0.91 -2.75
CA CYS A 23 -5.91 1.96 -3.74
C CYS A 23 -7.23 1.86 -4.51
N GLN A 24 -7.77 3.00 -4.94
CA GLN A 24 -8.99 3.00 -5.74
C GLN A 24 -8.64 2.68 -7.18
N THR A 25 -9.24 1.62 -7.70
CA THR A 25 -9.03 1.15 -9.07
C THR A 25 -9.31 2.26 -10.08
N GLY A 26 -8.41 2.41 -11.05
CA GLY A 26 -8.51 3.41 -12.10
C GLY A 26 -7.87 4.76 -11.78
N LEU A 27 -7.46 4.99 -10.52
CA LEU A 27 -6.78 6.23 -10.13
C LEU A 27 -5.26 6.08 -10.15
N HIS A 28 -4.60 7.22 -10.36
CA HIS A 28 -3.15 7.34 -10.21
C HIS A 28 -2.80 7.81 -8.81
N TYR A 29 -1.67 7.33 -8.30
CA TYR A 29 -1.16 7.71 -6.99
C TYR A 29 0.33 8.00 -7.07
N CYS A 30 0.75 9.08 -6.42
CA CYS A 30 2.13 9.27 -6.02
C CYS A 30 2.52 8.15 -5.07
N GLY A 31 3.77 7.71 -5.13
CA GLY A 31 4.26 6.70 -4.20
C GLY A 31 4.11 7.13 -2.74
N TYR A 32 4.31 8.41 -2.40
CA TYR A 32 4.07 8.85 -1.01
C TYR A 32 2.59 8.73 -0.59
N SER A 33 1.63 8.96 -1.50
CA SER A 33 0.21 8.81 -1.22
C SER A 33 -0.13 7.33 -0.96
N LEU A 34 0.47 6.42 -1.73
CA LEU A 34 0.33 4.98 -1.51
C LEU A 34 0.91 4.55 -0.16
N LEU A 35 2.11 5.03 0.19
CA LEU A 35 2.73 4.74 1.48
C LEU A 35 1.90 5.27 2.67
N ALA A 36 1.26 6.43 2.51
CA ALA A 36 0.36 6.98 3.52
C ALA A 36 -0.96 6.18 3.64
N ARG A 37 -1.38 5.53 2.54
CA ARG A 37 -2.65 4.79 2.49
C ARG A 37 -2.56 3.38 3.07
N GLY A 38 -1.43 2.71 2.88
CA GLY A 38 -1.30 1.30 3.27
C GLY A 38 0.05 0.68 2.97
N ASN A 39 0.09 -0.66 3.02
CA ASN A 39 1.30 -1.45 2.84
C ASN A 39 1.68 -1.60 1.36
N TYR A 40 2.11 -0.51 0.72
CA TYR A 40 2.47 -0.47 -0.70
C TYR A 40 3.97 -0.48 -0.98
N PHE A 41 4.83 -0.38 0.03
CA PHE A 41 6.27 -0.23 -0.14
C PHE A 41 6.89 -1.35 -0.99
N ASP A 42 6.56 -2.61 -0.67
CA ASP A 42 7.10 -3.76 -1.39
C ASP A 42 6.62 -3.83 -2.84
N GLN A 43 5.35 -3.48 -3.10
CA GLN A 43 4.80 -3.42 -4.46
C GLN A 43 5.47 -2.30 -5.28
N ILE A 44 5.68 -1.12 -4.67
CA ILE A 44 6.39 0.00 -5.30
C ILE A 44 7.82 -0.43 -5.68
N LEU A 45 8.55 -1.04 -4.74
CA LEU A 45 9.90 -1.53 -5.00
C LEU A 45 9.93 -2.57 -6.11
N ALA A 46 9.00 -3.53 -6.08
CA ALA A 46 8.90 -4.57 -7.09
C ALA A 46 8.65 -3.98 -8.48
N GLU A 47 7.70 -3.05 -8.60
CA GLU A 47 7.37 -2.46 -9.88
C GLU A 47 8.50 -1.59 -10.42
N LEU A 48 9.17 -0.79 -9.58
CA LEU A 48 10.36 -0.03 -9.99
C LEU A 48 11.48 -0.96 -10.48
N LYS A 49 11.78 -2.04 -9.74
CA LYS A 49 12.81 -3.04 -10.13
C LYS A 49 12.45 -3.73 -11.44
N ASN A 50 11.19 -4.17 -11.60
CA ASN A 50 10.70 -4.83 -12.80
C ASN A 50 10.80 -3.94 -14.05
N ARG A 51 10.74 -2.62 -13.88
CA ARG A 51 10.92 -1.62 -14.94
C ARG A 51 12.37 -1.13 -15.09
N GLY A 52 13.32 -1.72 -14.36
CA GLY A 52 14.73 -1.31 -14.38
C GLY A 52 14.98 0.10 -13.83
N GLN A 53 14.09 0.61 -12.97
CA GLN A 53 14.19 1.95 -12.40
C GLN A 53 14.94 1.95 -11.06
N PRO A 54 15.56 3.07 -10.67
CA PRO A 54 16.12 3.22 -9.34
C PRO A 54 15.06 3.07 -8.24
N THR A 55 15.51 2.61 -7.07
CA THR A 55 14.65 2.33 -5.90
C THR A 55 15.00 3.20 -4.69
N GLY A 56 15.68 4.33 -4.93
CA GLY A 56 15.94 5.31 -3.87
C GLY A 56 14.66 6.00 -3.41
N ASP A 57 14.69 6.60 -2.21
CA ASP A 57 13.52 7.25 -1.59
C ASP A 57 12.83 8.27 -2.52
N THR A 58 13.61 9.08 -3.25
CA THR A 58 13.05 10.04 -4.20
C THR A 58 12.26 9.37 -5.33
N TRP A 59 12.73 8.24 -5.84
CA TRP A 59 12.04 7.44 -6.85
C TRP A 59 10.81 6.75 -6.29
N ILE A 60 10.90 6.20 -5.09
CA ILE A 60 9.77 5.58 -4.40
C ILE A 60 8.66 6.61 -4.21
N ARG A 61 8.99 7.78 -3.66
CA ARG A 61 7.98 8.78 -3.25
C ARG A 61 7.40 9.59 -4.41
N ASN A 62 8.21 9.92 -5.42
CA ASN A 62 7.82 10.81 -6.52
C ASN A 62 7.49 10.06 -7.82
N SER A 63 7.45 8.73 -7.80
CA SER A 63 6.89 7.99 -8.93
C SER A 63 5.37 7.97 -8.90
N LEU A 64 4.78 8.04 -10.10
CA LEU A 64 3.35 7.91 -10.31
C LEU A 64 3.02 6.47 -10.69
N PHE A 65 2.03 5.90 -10.02
CA PHE A 65 1.56 4.53 -10.23
C PHE A 65 0.07 4.54 -10.57
N TYR A 66 -0.34 3.71 -11.52
CA TYR A 66 -1.74 3.44 -11.80
C TYR A 66 -2.22 2.27 -10.93
N CYS A 67 -3.34 2.47 -10.23
CA CYS A 67 -3.99 1.42 -9.47
C CYS A 67 -4.84 0.54 -10.41
N LYS A 68 -4.33 -0.65 -10.72
CA LYS A 68 -5.08 -1.67 -11.49
C LYS A 68 -6.21 -2.29 -10.67
N GLY A 69 -6.11 -2.27 -9.34
CA GLY A 69 -7.07 -2.90 -8.44
C GLY A 69 -6.69 -4.34 -8.09
N GLY A 70 -7.68 -5.17 -7.78
CA GLY A 70 -7.45 -6.52 -7.23
C GLY A 70 -7.45 -6.53 -5.69
N SER A 71 -7.25 -7.70 -5.09
CA SER A 71 -7.39 -7.91 -3.64
C SER A 71 -6.44 -7.06 -2.79
N ASN A 72 -5.26 -6.71 -3.35
CA ASN A 72 -4.23 -5.91 -2.70
C ASN A 72 -3.93 -4.58 -3.42
N GLY A 73 -4.79 -4.18 -4.37
CA GLY A 73 -4.62 -2.96 -5.15
C GLY A 73 -3.33 -2.94 -5.97
N ASP A 74 -3.18 -3.90 -6.90
CA ASP A 74 -2.01 -4.04 -7.75
C ASP A 74 -1.68 -2.73 -8.47
N LEU A 75 -0.38 -2.41 -8.48
CA LEU A 75 0.15 -1.19 -9.06
C LEU A 75 0.82 -1.45 -10.41
N ILE A 76 0.76 -0.46 -11.29
CA ILE A 76 1.57 -0.38 -12.51
C ILE A 76 2.31 0.94 -12.49
N TRP A 77 3.64 0.92 -12.58
CA TRP A 77 4.43 2.15 -12.62
C TRP A 77 4.25 2.84 -13.97
N GLN A 78 4.10 4.16 -13.92
CA GLN A 78 3.89 4.98 -15.11
C GLN A 78 5.15 5.76 -15.48
N HIS A 79 5.56 6.67 -14.60
CA HIS A 79 6.76 7.48 -14.75
C HIS A 79 7.15 8.10 -13.41
N LYS A 80 8.37 8.64 -13.35
CA LYS A 80 8.84 9.43 -12.21
C LYS A 80 8.54 10.91 -12.45
N CYS A 81 7.88 11.58 -11.51
CA CYS A 81 7.79 13.03 -11.52
C CYS A 81 9.15 13.66 -11.17
N THR A 82 9.29 14.96 -11.44
CA THR A 82 10.37 15.76 -10.85
C THR A 82 10.32 15.66 -9.32
N ASP A 83 11.47 15.74 -8.65
CA ASP A 83 11.55 15.61 -7.20
C ASP A 83 10.65 16.65 -6.52
N ASN A 84 9.81 16.20 -5.60
CA ASN A 84 8.80 16.98 -4.88
C ASN A 84 7.72 17.62 -5.76
N ARG A 85 7.53 17.11 -6.98
CA ARG A 85 6.52 17.60 -7.93
C ARG A 85 5.42 16.59 -8.22
N CYS A 86 5.30 15.54 -7.41
CA CYS A 86 4.14 14.66 -7.42
C CYS A 86 3.11 15.22 -6.43
N VAL A 87 1.92 15.57 -6.91
CA VAL A 87 0.88 16.28 -6.16
C VAL A 87 -0.31 15.37 -5.93
N SER A 88 -0.86 15.40 -4.72
CA SER A 88 -2.03 14.60 -4.38
C SER A 88 -3.30 15.20 -4.96
N GLY A 89 -4.10 14.39 -5.64
CA GLY A 89 -5.43 14.76 -6.14
C GLY A 89 -6.54 14.62 -5.10
N GLY A 90 -6.20 14.23 -3.86
CA GLY A 90 -7.15 13.93 -2.79
C GLY A 90 -8.00 12.71 -3.14
N SER A 91 -9.27 12.94 -3.50
CA SER A 91 -10.17 11.88 -3.98
C SER A 91 -10.02 11.58 -5.47
N ASN A 92 -9.27 12.40 -6.22
CA ASN A 92 -8.97 12.20 -7.64
C ASN A 92 -7.58 11.57 -7.83
N SER A 93 -7.21 11.33 -9.09
CA SER A 93 -5.85 10.89 -9.42
C SER A 93 -4.82 11.93 -9.00
N ASP A 94 -3.73 11.47 -8.42
CA ASP A 94 -2.52 12.24 -8.24
C ASP A 94 -1.85 12.51 -9.61
N HIS A 95 -1.01 13.53 -9.69
CA HIS A 95 -0.39 13.97 -10.94
C HIS A 95 0.99 14.63 -10.73
N CYS A 96 1.76 14.74 -11.81
CA CYS A 96 3.01 15.50 -11.81
C CYS A 96 2.77 16.96 -12.20
N GLU A 97 3.53 17.90 -11.62
CA GLU A 97 3.52 19.34 -11.95
C GLU A 97 4.87 19.93 -12.37
#